data_AF-A0A4P5VXZ2-F1
#
_entry.id   AF-A0A4P5VXZ2-F1
#
_cell.length_a   1.000
_cell.length_b   1.000
_cell.length_c   1.000
_cell.angle_alpha   90.00
_cell.angle_beta   90.00
_cell.angle_gamma   90.00
#
_symmetry.space_group_name_H-M   'P 1'
#
loop_
_entity.id
_entity.type
_entity.pdbx_description
1 polymer ?
#
loop_
_entity_poly.entity_id
_entity_poly.type
_entity_poly.pdbx_seq_one_letter_code
_entity_poly.pdbx_strand_id
1 'polypeptide(L)'
;MSLLLGILLALPAQACEPVAEVPEALQVAWVSKLPAAAGNNTWLEVVQLGDLRGLIERSTRDSATTLRGLGLLGRTQKLRATFKVTVFEVSRSVLCRPMDGAPGEAMAGVPICDHPQQQQGAGVKASAYTGCGYATDLGSGVRGLDVFRVRWADAVTKGFCVLPWDRMIQEG
;
A
#
# COMPACT_ATOMS: atom_id res chain seq x y z
N MET A 1 -38.72 -14.10 -37.36
CA MET A 1 -37.42 -13.40 -37.40
C MET A 1 -37.19 -12.82 -36.02
N SER A 2 -36.56 -13.60 -35.13
CA SER A 2 -36.43 -13.27 -33.70
C SER A 2 -35.21 -12.38 -33.49
N LEU A 3 -35.44 -11.13 -33.07
CA LEU A 3 -34.40 -10.21 -32.60
C LEU A 3 -33.97 -10.64 -31.19
N LEU A 4 -32.81 -11.28 -31.10
CA LEU A 4 -32.07 -11.47 -29.86
C LEU A 4 -31.44 -10.13 -29.47
N LEU A 5 -32.09 -9.41 -28.56
CA LEU A 5 -31.59 -8.19 -27.95
C LEU A 5 -30.57 -8.56 -26.88
N GLY A 6 -29.28 -8.51 -27.23
CA GLY A 6 -28.18 -8.74 -26.29
C GLY A 6 -28.03 -7.57 -25.32
N ILE A 7 -28.40 -7.78 -24.05
CA ILE A 7 -28.14 -6.84 -22.97
C ILE A 7 -26.65 -6.94 -22.63
N LEU A 8 -25.84 -5.99 -23.11
CA LEU A 8 -24.50 -5.72 -22.58
C LEU A 8 -24.66 -5.11 -21.20
N LEU A 9 -24.51 -5.93 -20.16
CA LEU A 9 -24.39 -5.47 -18.77
C LEU A 9 -23.08 -4.70 -18.63
N ALA A 10 -23.14 -3.37 -18.67
CA ALA A 10 -22.05 -2.52 -18.20
C ALA A 10 -21.93 -2.71 -16.69
N LEU A 11 -20.90 -3.43 -16.25
CA LEU A 11 -20.54 -3.47 -14.83
C LEU A 11 -20.21 -2.03 -14.39
N PRO A 12 -20.80 -1.52 -13.31
CA PRO A 12 -20.46 -0.19 -12.83
C PRO A 12 -18.97 -0.19 -12.51
N ALA A 13 -18.23 0.77 -13.07
CA ALA A 13 -16.90 1.09 -12.58
C ALA A 13 -17.07 1.41 -11.08
N GLN A 14 -16.50 0.59 -10.20
CA GLN A 14 -16.53 0.86 -8.77
C GLN A 14 -15.82 2.19 -8.57
N ALA A 15 -16.58 3.22 -8.18
CA ALA A 15 -16.02 4.52 -7.88
C ALA A 15 -15.04 4.36 -6.71
N CYS A 16 -13.83 4.87 -6.88
CA CYS A 16 -12.83 4.86 -5.81
C CYS A 16 -13.38 5.62 -4.59
N GLU A 17 -13.23 5.03 -3.42
CA GLU A 17 -13.59 5.70 -2.18
C GLU A 17 -12.61 6.88 -1.91
N PRO A 18 -13.06 7.94 -1.19
CA PRO A 18 -12.20 9.06 -0.84
C PRO A 18 -10.95 8.63 -0.04
N VAL A 19 -9.82 9.27 -0.31
CA VAL A 19 -8.55 9.07 0.38
C VAL A 19 -8.30 10.18 1.40
N ALA A 20 -7.53 9.88 2.45
CA ALA A 20 -7.26 10.83 3.53
C ALA A 20 -6.24 11.91 3.12
N GLU A 21 -6.40 13.11 3.67
CA GLU A 21 -5.41 14.19 3.56
C GLU A 21 -4.12 13.84 4.29
N VAL A 22 -2.98 14.20 3.69
CA VAL A 22 -1.65 13.85 4.18
C VAL A 22 -0.95 15.07 4.77
N PRO A 23 -0.47 15.02 6.02
CA PRO A 23 0.28 16.11 6.62
C PRO A 23 1.64 16.31 5.93
N GLU A 24 2.24 17.50 6.09
CA GLU A 24 3.50 17.84 5.42
C GLU A 24 4.66 16.89 5.79
N ALA A 25 4.74 16.46 7.04
CA ALA A 25 5.72 15.48 7.51
C ALA A 25 5.01 14.31 8.19
N LEU A 26 5.45 13.09 7.87
CA LEU A 26 4.85 11.87 8.39
C LEU A 26 5.83 10.71 8.47
N GLN A 27 5.48 9.73 9.29
CA GLN A 27 6.16 8.45 9.35
C GLN A 27 5.44 7.43 8.46
N VAL A 28 6.20 6.82 7.56
CA VAL A 28 5.71 5.78 6.66
C VAL A 28 6.45 4.47 6.89
N ALA A 29 5.77 3.36 6.62
CA ALA A 29 6.26 2.02 6.85
C ALA A 29 6.29 1.23 5.54
N TRP A 30 7.46 0.68 5.21
CA TRP A 30 7.62 -0.35 4.20
C TRP A 30 7.65 -1.72 4.85
N VAL A 31 6.61 -2.52 4.61
CA VAL A 31 6.55 -3.91 5.08
C VAL A 31 7.06 -4.83 3.98
N SER A 32 8.13 -5.57 4.26
CA SER A 32 8.77 -6.44 3.27
C SER A 32 9.26 -7.74 3.90
N LYS A 33 9.55 -8.73 3.06
CA LYS A 33 10.20 -9.97 3.53
C LYS A 33 11.59 -9.64 4.05
N LEU A 34 12.06 -10.36 5.07
CA LEU A 34 13.37 -10.15 5.69
C LEU A 34 14.55 -10.02 4.68
N PRO A 35 14.70 -10.92 3.68
CA PRO A 35 15.80 -10.84 2.70
C PRO A 35 15.61 -9.75 1.64
N ALA A 36 14.44 -9.10 1.57
CA ALA A 36 14.21 -8.05 0.58
C ALA A 36 15.15 -6.87 0.84
N ALA A 37 15.73 -6.33 -0.23
CA ALA A 37 16.53 -5.12 -0.23
C ALA A 37 16.01 -4.18 -1.31
N ALA A 38 16.21 -2.89 -1.11
CA ALA A 38 15.88 -1.85 -2.08
C ALA A 38 17.16 -1.10 -2.44
N GLY A 39 17.35 -0.88 -3.74
CA GLY A 39 18.42 -0.02 -4.24
C GLY A 39 17.95 1.42 -4.37
N ASN A 40 18.88 2.34 -4.67
CA ASN A 40 18.60 3.79 -4.74
C ASN A 40 17.45 4.18 -5.68
N ASN A 41 17.19 3.39 -6.73
CA ASN A 41 16.16 3.67 -7.73
C ASN A 41 14.87 2.87 -7.51
N THR A 42 14.81 2.07 -6.44
CA THR A 42 13.64 1.25 -6.14
C THR A 42 12.52 2.13 -5.58
N TRP A 43 11.34 2.04 -6.17
CA TRP A 43 10.11 2.58 -5.60
C TRP A 43 9.55 1.62 -4.56
N LEU A 44 9.38 2.12 -3.36
CA LEU A 44 8.80 1.38 -2.23
C LEU A 44 7.31 1.65 -2.20
N GLU A 45 6.54 0.61 -1.89
CA GLU A 45 5.15 0.79 -1.51
C GLU A 45 5.05 0.91 0.01
N VAL A 46 4.54 2.04 0.49
CA VAL A 46 4.53 2.39 1.90
C VAL A 46 3.14 2.80 2.35
N VAL A 47 2.86 2.56 3.63
CA VAL A 47 1.62 2.99 4.31
C VAL A 47 1.99 3.93 5.45
N GLN A 48 1.06 4.75 5.94
CA GLN A 48 1.36 5.54 7.15
C GLN A 48 1.58 4.59 8.33
N LEU A 49 2.56 4.90 9.19
CA LEU A 49 2.88 4.06 10.35
C LEU A 49 1.71 3.96 11.33
N GLY A 50 0.97 5.05 11.52
CA GLY A 50 -0.23 5.07 12.38
C GLY A 50 -1.31 4.11 11.87
N ASP A 51 -1.56 4.11 10.57
CA ASP A 51 -2.54 3.20 9.94
C ASP A 51 -2.13 1.74 10.04
N LEU A 52 -0.82 1.45 9.88
CA LEU A 52 -0.27 0.12 10.08
C LEU A 52 -0.48 -0.38 11.51
N ARG A 53 -0.21 0.46 12.52
CA ARG A 53 -0.46 0.13 13.93
C ARG A 53 -1.94 -0.15 14.19
N GLY A 54 -2.82 0.74 13.71
CA GLY A 54 -4.26 0.53 13.82
C GLY A 54 -4.74 -0.76 13.14
N LEU A 55 -4.13 -1.15 12.01
CA LEU A 55 -4.42 -2.43 11.36
C LEU A 55 -3.97 -3.63 12.20
N ILE A 56 -2.79 -3.56 12.82
CA ILE A 56 -2.26 -4.60 13.71
C ILE A 56 -3.22 -4.81 14.89
N GLU A 57 -3.67 -3.72 15.52
CA GLU A 57 -4.64 -3.77 16.62
C GLU A 57 -5.97 -4.40 16.19
N ARG A 58 -6.55 -3.96 15.06
CA ARG A 58 -7.81 -4.52 14.53
C ARG A 58 -7.68 -5.99 14.12
N SER A 59 -6.47 -6.41 13.74
CA SER A 59 -6.16 -7.81 13.43
C SER A 59 -5.90 -8.63 14.69
N THR A 60 -6.13 -8.09 15.90
CA THR A 60 -5.83 -8.74 17.18
C THR A 60 -4.37 -9.17 17.30
N ARG A 61 -3.46 -8.42 16.66
CA ARG A 61 -2.03 -8.73 16.56
C ARG A 61 -1.74 -10.07 15.86
N ASP A 62 -2.66 -10.57 15.03
CA ASP A 62 -2.41 -11.75 14.18
C ASP A 62 -1.61 -11.36 12.93
N SER A 63 -0.41 -11.90 12.81
CA SER A 63 0.51 -11.64 11.70
C SER A 63 -0.11 -11.96 10.34
N ALA A 64 -0.78 -13.12 10.21
CA ALA A 64 -1.32 -13.54 8.92
C ALA A 64 -2.47 -12.64 8.46
N THR A 65 -3.36 -12.25 9.37
CA THR A 65 -4.49 -11.35 9.11
C THR A 65 -3.99 -9.95 8.78
N THR A 66 -3.03 -9.43 9.54
CA THR A 66 -2.43 -8.11 9.25
C THR A 66 -1.79 -8.08 7.86
N LEU A 67 -1.00 -9.10 7.50
CA LEU A 67 -0.36 -9.18 6.18
C LEU A 67 -1.36 -9.37 5.03
N ARG A 68 -2.54 -9.96 5.27
CA ARG A 68 -3.64 -9.99 4.30
C ARG A 68 -4.25 -8.60 4.10
N GLY A 69 -4.47 -7.87 5.20
CA GLY A 69 -4.96 -6.49 5.17
C GLY A 69 -4.03 -5.52 4.42
N LEU A 70 -2.73 -5.80 4.42
CA LEU A 70 -1.73 -5.08 3.63
C LEU A 70 -1.61 -5.56 2.18
N GLY A 71 -2.36 -6.58 1.77
CA GLY A 71 -2.23 -7.15 0.42
C GLY A 71 -0.96 -7.99 0.19
N LEU A 72 -0.26 -8.38 1.25
CA LEU A 72 1.02 -9.10 1.19
C LEU A 72 0.86 -10.62 1.24
N LEU A 73 -0.24 -11.09 1.82
CA LEU A 73 -0.55 -12.50 1.97
C LEU A 73 -1.91 -12.80 1.34
N GLY A 74 -1.99 -13.85 0.50
CA GLY A 74 -3.28 -14.24 -0.08
C GLY A 74 -4.23 -14.85 0.96
N ARG A 75 -5.55 -14.84 0.70
CA ARG A 75 -6.59 -15.39 1.58
C ARG A 75 -6.24 -16.76 2.17
N THR A 76 -5.87 -17.69 1.30
CA THR A 76 -5.60 -19.10 1.65
C THR A 76 -4.11 -19.38 1.90
N GLN A 77 -3.24 -18.39 1.74
CA GLN A 77 -1.81 -18.57 1.85
C GLN A 77 -1.39 -18.68 3.31
N LYS A 78 -0.58 -19.70 3.63
CA LYS A 78 0.07 -19.83 4.94
C LYS A 78 1.25 -18.87 5.05
N LEU A 79 1.39 -18.23 6.21
CA LEU A 79 2.56 -17.41 6.53
C LEU A 79 3.79 -18.31 6.73
N ARG A 80 4.70 -18.29 5.76
CA ARG A 80 5.97 -19.06 5.81
C ARG A 80 7.22 -18.20 5.78
N ALA A 81 7.10 -16.95 5.35
CA ALA A 81 8.22 -16.02 5.25
C ALA A 81 8.26 -15.13 6.50
N THR A 82 9.47 -14.76 6.91
CA THR A 82 9.69 -13.74 7.93
C THR A 82 9.62 -12.36 7.27
N PHE A 83 9.02 -11.42 7.98
CA PHE A 83 8.88 -10.03 7.52
C PHE A 83 9.68 -9.08 8.41
N LYS A 84 9.89 -7.87 7.89
CA LYS A 84 10.44 -6.72 8.60
C LYS A 84 9.62 -5.48 8.23
N VAL A 85 9.69 -4.47 9.09
CA VAL A 85 9.13 -3.15 8.82
C VAL A 85 10.29 -2.16 8.78
N THR A 86 10.39 -1.40 7.69
CA THR A 86 11.32 -0.26 7.62
C THR A 86 10.50 1.02 7.76
N VAL A 87 10.80 1.82 8.78
CA VAL A 87 10.13 3.08 9.07
C VAL A 87 11.00 4.22 8.60
N PHE A 88 10.39 5.17 7.89
CA PHE A 88 11.01 6.38 7.39
C PHE A 88 10.25 7.59 7.91
N GLU A 89 10.97 8.69 8.13
CA GLU A 89 10.35 10.02 8.21
C GLU A 89 10.50 10.69 6.85
N VAL A 90 9.39 11.13 6.27
CA VAL A 90 9.38 11.74 4.92
C VAL A 90 8.55 13.02 4.92
N SER A 91 8.81 13.90 3.94
CA SER A 91 7.84 14.95 3.58
C SER A 91 6.83 14.37 2.60
N ARG A 92 5.58 14.85 2.62
CA ARG A 92 4.59 14.49 1.61
C ARG A 92 5.02 14.82 0.19
N SER A 93 5.94 15.78 0.00
CA SER A 93 6.39 16.20 -1.33
C SER A 93 7.21 15.16 -2.09
N VAL A 94 7.75 14.15 -1.39
CA VAL A 94 8.49 13.03 -1.99
C VAL A 94 7.62 11.78 -2.16
N LEU A 95 6.36 11.84 -1.72
CA LEU A 95 5.38 10.79 -1.91
C LEU A 95 4.64 11.01 -3.23
N CYS A 96 4.20 9.91 -3.83
CA CYS A 96 3.12 9.93 -4.80
C CYS A 96 2.07 8.89 -4.44
N ARG A 97 0.85 9.07 -4.92
CA ARG A 97 -0.25 8.12 -4.74
C ARG A 97 -0.42 7.29 -6.00
N PRO A 98 -0.30 5.95 -5.95
CA PRO A 98 -0.55 5.12 -7.10
C PRO A 98 -2.08 5.02 -7.27
N MET A 99 -2.64 5.85 -8.14
CA MET A 99 -4.06 5.83 -8.48
C MET A 99 -4.29 6.29 -9.92
N ASP A 100 -5.48 6.00 -10.44
CA ASP A 100 -5.95 6.47 -11.73
C ASP A 100 -6.21 7.98 -11.68
N GLY A 101 -5.79 8.69 -12.72
CA GLY A 101 -5.90 10.14 -12.83
C GLY A 101 -4.73 10.73 -13.63
N ALA A 102 -4.67 12.06 -13.70
CA ALA A 102 -3.57 12.72 -14.40
C ALA A 102 -2.29 12.68 -13.53
N PRO A 103 -1.16 12.15 -14.04
CA PRO A 103 0.10 12.19 -13.30
C PRO A 103 0.47 13.59 -12.83
N GLY A 104 0.94 13.69 -11.59
CA GLY A 104 1.29 14.97 -10.95
C GLY A 104 0.11 15.78 -10.41
N GLU A 105 -1.14 15.43 -10.73
CA GLU A 105 -2.31 16.03 -10.11
C GLU A 105 -2.33 15.74 -8.61
N ALA A 106 -2.60 16.75 -7.78
CA ALA A 106 -2.60 16.58 -6.33
C ALA A 106 -3.93 16.01 -5.85
N MET A 107 -3.88 14.83 -5.22
CA MET A 107 -5.01 14.18 -4.56
C MET A 107 -4.76 14.09 -3.06
N ALA A 108 -5.59 14.80 -2.29
CA ALA A 108 -5.48 14.89 -0.83
C ALA A 108 -4.06 15.31 -0.35
N GLY A 109 -3.45 16.25 -1.09
CA GLY A 109 -2.14 16.82 -0.76
C GLY A 109 -0.93 16.05 -1.28
N VAL A 110 -1.12 14.93 -2.00
CA VAL A 110 -0.04 14.13 -2.59
C VAL A 110 -0.26 13.97 -4.10
N PRO A 111 0.78 14.13 -4.95
CA PRO A 111 0.63 13.96 -6.40
C PRO A 111 0.30 12.51 -6.78
N ILE A 112 -0.49 12.33 -7.84
CA ILE A 112 -0.67 11.02 -8.48
C ILE A 112 0.67 10.59 -9.12
N CYS A 113 1.06 9.33 -8.89
CA CYS A 113 2.30 8.77 -9.43
C CYS A 113 2.35 8.79 -10.97
N ASP A 114 3.54 9.01 -11.53
CA ASP A 114 3.78 8.87 -12.98
C ASP A 114 3.67 7.42 -13.45
N HIS A 115 3.40 7.20 -14.75
CA HIS A 115 3.21 5.86 -15.30
C HIS A 115 4.33 4.84 -14.94
N PRO A 116 5.64 5.18 -14.99
CA PRO A 116 6.69 4.25 -14.55
C PRO A 116 6.62 3.94 -13.05
N GLN A 117 6.17 4.92 -12.26
CA GLN A 117 5.99 4.81 -10.82
C GLN A 117 4.71 4.08 -10.46
N GLN A 118 3.74 3.94 -11.37
CA GLN A 118 2.49 3.18 -11.22
C GLN A 118 2.70 1.66 -11.43
N GLN A 119 3.72 1.26 -12.18
CA GLN A 119 4.00 -0.16 -12.42
C GLN A 119 4.83 -0.76 -11.27
N GLN A 120 4.11 -1.32 -10.28
CA GLN A 120 4.58 -2.15 -9.17
C GLN A 120 5.73 -1.59 -8.30
N GLY A 121 5.38 -1.06 -7.13
CA GLY A 121 6.34 -0.82 -6.05
C GLY A 121 6.80 -2.13 -5.40
N ALA A 122 8.02 -2.15 -4.88
CA ALA A 122 8.48 -3.26 -4.06
C ALA A 122 7.67 -3.30 -2.76
N GLY A 123 6.95 -4.39 -2.52
CA GLY A 123 6.16 -4.56 -1.28
C GLY A 123 4.90 -5.36 -1.55
N VAL A 124 3.98 -4.85 -2.36
CA VAL A 124 2.61 -5.37 -2.48
C VAL A 124 2.43 -6.29 -3.68
N LYS A 125 1.55 -7.29 -3.53
CA LYS A 125 1.18 -8.16 -4.66
C LYS A 125 0.39 -7.35 -5.68
N ALA A 126 0.68 -7.55 -6.97
CA ALA A 126 -0.06 -6.91 -8.06
C ALA A 126 -1.59 -7.03 -7.92
N SER A 127 -2.08 -8.15 -7.38
CA SER A 127 -3.51 -8.41 -7.17
C SER A 127 -4.17 -7.60 -6.05
N ALA A 128 -3.40 -6.93 -5.20
CA ALA A 128 -3.94 -6.11 -4.11
C ALA A 128 -4.01 -4.63 -4.47
N TYR A 129 -3.48 -4.22 -5.63
CA TYR A 129 -3.54 -2.85 -6.09
C TYR A 129 -4.85 -2.58 -6.83
N THR A 130 -5.56 -1.52 -6.44
CA THR A 130 -6.91 -1.21 -6.94
C THR A 130 -6.96 -0.16 -8.04
N GLY A 131 -5.89 0.61 -8.24
CA GLY A 131 -5.96 1.85 -9.02
C GLY A 131 -6.59 3.02 -8.26
N CYS A 132 -6.96 2.85 -6.98
CA CYS A 132 -7.65 3.86 -6.20
C CYS A 132 -6.80 4.51 -5.09
N GLY A 133 -5.49 4.24 -5.02
CA GLY A 133 -4.63 4.81 -3.99
C GLY A 133 -4.69 4.10 -2.63
N TYR A 134 -5.26 2.89 -2.59
CA TYR A 134 -5.28 2.00 -1.43
C TYR A 134 -5.10 0.53 -1.85
N ALA A 135 -4.63 -0.29 -0.91
CA ALA A 135 -4.56 -1.74 -1.07
C ALA A 135 -5.93 -2.39 -0.84
N THR A 136 -6.14 -3.59 -1.39
CA THR A 136 -7.24 -4.47 -1.01
C THR A 136 -6.79 -5.42 0.10
N ASP A 137 -7.60 -5.57 1.14
CA ASP A 137 -7.44 -6.67 2.10
C ASP A 137 -7.72 -7.99 1.37
N LEU A 138 -6.68 -8.79 1.14
CA LEU A 138 -6.80 -10.06 0.41
C LEU A 138 -7.51 -11.16 1.22
N GLY A 139 -7.82 -10.94 2.50
CA GLY A 139 -8.62 -11.85 3.34
C GLY A 139 -10.12 -11.63 3.15
N SER A 140 -10.57 -10.38 3.20
CA SER A 140 -11.98 -9.98 3.16
C SER A 140 -12.45 -9.47 1.80
N GLY A 141 -11.53 -9.01 0.94
CA GLY A 141 -11.83 -8.36 -0.33
C GLY A 141 -12.29 -6.90 -0.20
N VAL A 142 -12.25 -6.33 1.00
CA VAL A 142 -12.64 -4.93 1.25
C VAL A 142 -11.45 -3.99 1.10
N ARG A 143 -11.72 -2.69 1.10
CA ARG A 143 -10.67 -1.65 1.13
C ARG A 143 -9.73 -1.86 2.33
N GLY A 144 -8.44 -1.89 2.04
CA GLY A 144 -7.35 -1.92 3.01
C GLY A 144 -6.81 -0.51 3.30
N LEU A 145 -5.51 -0.41 3.55
CA LEU A 145 -4.87 0.87 3.89
C LEU A 145 -4.61 1.73 2.65
N ASP A 146 -4.61 3.05 2.85
CA ASP A 146 -4.08 4.00 1.89
C ASP A 146 -2.60 3.72 1.62
N VAL A 147 -2.24 3.76 0.35
CA VAL A 147 -0.92 3.40 -0.14
C VAL A 147 -0.25 4.59 -0.79
N PHE A 148 1.04 4.74 -0.52
CA PHE A 148 1.92 5.71 -1.14
C PHE A 148 3.10 5.02 -1.80
N ARG A 149 3.76 5.74 -2.70
CA ARG A 149 5.06 5.37 -3.24
C ARG A 149 6.08 6.43 -2.95
N VAL A 150 7.28 5.96 -2.63
CA VAL A 150 8.44 6.80 -2.38
C VAL A 150 9.65 6.08 -2.95
N ARG A 151 10.58 6.82 -3.54
CA ARG A 151 11.84 6.24 -3.97
C ARG A 151 12.73 6.00 -2.76
N TRP A 152 13.44 4.88 -2.72
CA TRP A 152 14.34 4.55 -1.61
C TRP A 152 15.31 5.68 -1.29
N ALA A 153 15.96 6.26 -2.31
CA ALA A 153 16.91 7.36 -2.12
C ALA A 153 16.31 8.57 -1.41
N ASP A 154 15.04 8.87 -1.66
CA ASP A 154 14.34 10.01 -1.05
C ASP A 154 13.86 9.67 0.37
N ALA A 155 13.40 8.43 0.58
CA ALA A 155 12.93 7.95 1.88
C ALA A 155 14.02 7.90 2.95
N VAL A 156 15.26 7.58 2.56
CA VAL A 156 16.38 7.44 3.51
C VAL A 156 17.07 8.76 3.86
N THR A 157 16.66 9.89 3.28
CA THR A 157 17.33 11.20 3.46
C THR A 157 17.38 11.66 4.92
N LYS A 158 16.38 11.32 5.71
CA LYS A 158 16.29 11.61 7.16
C LYS A 158 16.68 10.42 8.06
N GLY A 159 17.22 9.35 7.47
CA GLY A 159 17.47 8.09 8.15
C GLY A 159 16.24 7.17 8.17
N PHE A 160 16.44 5.96 8.67
CA PHE A 160 15.39 4.93 8.75
C PHE A 160 15.65 3.96 9.91
N CYS A 161 14.60 3.28 10.34
CA CYS A 161 14.68 2.22 11.35
C CYS A 161 14.14 0.91 10.77
N VAL A 162 14.84 -0.20 11.00
CA VAL A 162 14.37 -1.54 10.62
C VAL A 162 13.99 -2.32 11.87
N LEU A 163 12.74 -2.77 11.92
CA LEU A 163 12.19 -3.55 13.02
C LEU A 163 11.84 -4.97 12.55
N PRO A 164 12.14 -6.01 13.34
CA PRO A 164 11.57 -7.33 13.13
C PRO A 164 10.05 -7.26 13.17
N TRP A 165 9.38 -7.96 12.25
CA TRP A 165 7.91 -7.98 12.21
C TRP A 165 7.27 -8.40 13.53
N ASP A 166 7.81 -9.43 14.19
CA ASP A 166 7.27 -9.93 15.46
C ASP A 166 7.29 -8.87 16.55
N ARG A 167 8.31 -7.99 16.55
CA ARG A 167 8.37 -6.86 17.48
C ARG A 167 7.32 -5.80 17.15
N MET A 168 7.14 -5.48 15.87
CA MET A 168 6.08 -4.57 15.43
C MET A 168 4.68 -5.08 15.82
N ILE A 169 4.45 -6.40 15.74
CA ILE A 169 3.18 -7.02 16.13
C ILE A 169 2.96 -6.98 17.66
N GLN A 170 4.00 -7.11 18.46
CA GLN A 170 3.92 -7.14 19.93
C GLN A 170 3.81 -5.76 20.56
N GLU A 171 4.47 -4.76 19.99
CA GLU A 171 4.59 -3.40 20.57
C GLU A 171 3.77 -2.34 19.82
N GLY A 172 3.40 -2.60 18.56
CA GLY A 172 2.64 -1.69 17.70
C GLY A 172 1.16 -1.63 18.05
#